data_AF-A0A1V2L5A7-F1
#
_entry.id   AF-A0A1V2L5A7-F1
#
_cell.length_a   1.000
_cell.length_b   1.000
_cell.length_c   1.000
_cell.angle_alpha   90.00
_cell.angle_beta   90.00
_cell.angle_gamma   90.00
#
_symmetry.space_group_name_H-M   'P 1'
#
loop_
_entity.id
_entity.type
_entity.pdbx_description
1 polymer ?
#
loop_
_entity_poly.entity_id
_entity_poly.type
_entity_poly.pdbx_seq_one_letter_code
_entity_poly.pdbx_strand_id
1 'polypeptide(L)'
;MTITSYTLVTGGLGYIASHTIPLLDCPVIIIDNVSNSSLSQLEGIKSLTSHPVVFEKLDLTDKSALNHFFSRFHDGKSQINQTLIFASSAAVYGSAPPGVKEDIDCVPTTPYGVTKLKVEHILEQYSLSKGIDIAMLRYFNPIGVHPSGKLGEQSNNLMPIVLKSLREGKTMTL
;
A
#
# COMPACT_ATOMS: atom_id res chain seq x y z
N MET A 1 17.71 14.68 -22.70
CA MET A 1 16.51 13.82 -22.57
C MET A 1 16.19 13.74 -21.09
N THR A 2 15.04 14.26 -20.65
CA THR A 2 14.58 14.08 -19.27
C THR A 2 14.09 12.65 -19.13
N ILE A 3 14.75 11.87 -18.27
CA ILE A 3 14.27 10.53 -17.90
C ILE A 3 13.08 10.75 -16.97
N THR A 4 11.88 10.40 -17.42
CA THR A 4 10.69 10.43 -16.56
C THR A 4 10.70 9.18 -15.70
N SER A 5 10.90 9.35 -14.40
CA SER A 5 10.77 8.26 -13.42
C SER A 5 9.34 8.21 -12.91
N TYR A 6 8.77 7.00 -12.82
CA TYR A 6 7.43 6.77 -12.30
C TYR A 6 7.51 5.93 -11.02
N THR A 7 6.65 6.24 -10.05
CA THR A 7 6.39 5.32 -8.93
C THR A 7 5.15 4.51 -9.23
N LEU A 8 5.31 3.19 -9.24
CA LEU A 8 4.20 2.24 -9.32
C LEU A 8 3.66 1.98 -7.91
N VAL A 9 2.39 2.32 -7.66
CA VAL A 9 1.74 2.11 -6.37
C VAL A 9 0.63 1.08 -6.53
N THR A 10 0.87 -0.12 -6.01
CA THR A 10 -0.12 -1.19 -5.99
C THR A 10 -1.08 -1.04 -4.82
N GLY A 11 -2.37 -1.35 -5.01
CA GLY A 11 -3.39 -1.08 -4.00
C GLY A 11 -3.55 0.42 -3.74
N GLY A 12 -3.25 1.26 -4.75
CA GLY A 12 -3.12 2.70 -4.60
C GLY A 12 -4.42 3.45 -4.29
N LEU A 13 -5.58 2.82 -4.47
CA LEU A 13 -6.86 3.38 -4.04
C LEU A 13 -7.21 2.98 -2.59
N GLY A 14 -6.41 2.12 -1.97
CA GLY A 14 -6.53 1.74 -0.56
C GLY A 14 -6.17 2.88 0.39
N TYR A 15 -6.56 2.72 1.66
CA TYR A 15 -6.47 3.76 2.68
C TYR A 15 -5.07 4.37 2.83
N ILE A 16 -4.04 3.55 3.06
CA ILE A 16 -2.69 4.07 3.32
C ILE A 16 -2.12 4.70 2.05
N ALA A 17 -2.21 3.98 0.93
CA ALA A 17 -1.60 4.40 -0.33
C ALA A 17 -2.23 5.70 -0.86
N SER A 18 -3.54 5.90 -0.70
CA SER A 18 -4.19 7.14 -1.13
C SER A 18 -3.67 8.37 -0.38
N HIS A 19 -3.18 8.21 0.86
CA HIS A 19 -2.53 9.27 1.63
C HIS A 19 -1.04 9.43 1.30
N THR A 20 -0.37 8.35 0.86
CA THR A 20 1.03 8.40 0.44
C THR A 20 1.20 9.09 -0.92
N ILE A 21 0.32 8.83 -1.88
CA ILE A 21 0.49 9.29 -3.27
C ILE A 21 0.63 10.82 -3.38
N PRO A 22 -0.19 11.66 -2.71
CA PRO A 22 -0.04 13.11 -2.76
C PRO A 22 1.28 13.65 -2.18
N LEU A 23 2.01 12.83 -1.42
CA LEU A 23 3.29 13.19 -0.80
C LEU A 23 4.50 12.83 -1.68
N LEU A 24 4.28 12.18 -2.83
CA LEU A 24 5.35 11.83 -3.75
C LEU A 24 5.66 13.03 -4.66
N ASP A 25 6.93 13.17 -5.04
CA ASP A 25 7.39 14.26 -5.92
C ASP A 25 7.55 13.83 -7.39
N CYS A 26 6.97 12.68 -7.77
CA CYS A 26 7.13 12.09 -9.09
C CYS A 26 5.81 11.56 -9.64
N PRO A 27 5.64 11.48 -10.98
CA PRO A 27 4.48 10.84 -11.59
C PRO A 27 4.18 9.44 -11.02
N VAL A 28 2.90 9.14 -10.80
CA VAL A 28 2.45 7.88 -10.20
C VAL A 28 1.59 7.09 -11.17
N ILE A 29 1.80 5.78 -11.18
CA ILE A 29 0.89 4.81 -11.79
C ILE A 29 0.27 3.98 -10.66
N ILE A 30 -1.05 3.97 -10.57
CA ILE A 30 -1.80 3.15 -9.62
C ILE A 30 -2.24 1.86 -10.30
N ILE A 31 -1.95 0.72 -9.69
CA ILE A 31 -2.61 -0.55 -10.00
C ILE A 31 -3.50 -0.94 -8.82
N ASP A 32 -4.79 -1.14 -9.05
CA ASP A 32 -5.72 -1.58 -8.01
C ASP A 32 -6.88 -2.38 -8.64
N ASN A 33 -7.26 -3.51 -8.03
CA ASN A 33 -8.40 -4.30 -8.51
C ASN A 33 -9.75 -3.82 -7.94
N VAL A 34 -9.73 -2.87 -7.01
CA VAL A 34 -10.90 -2.27 -6.34
C VAL A 34 -11.68 -3.27 -5.47
N SER A 35 -10.99 -4.29 -4.95
CA SER A 35 -11.62 -5.32 -4.10
C SER A 35 -11.96 -4.83 -2.69
N ASN A 36 -11.18 -3.90 -2.15
CA ASN A 36 -11.38 -3.31 -0.82
C ASN A 36 -11.07 -1.80 -0.81
N SER A 37 -11.35 -1.14 -1.93
CA SER A 37 -11.12 0.28 -2.15
C SER A 37 -12.28 0.86 -2.97
N SER A 38 -12.25 2.17 -3.26
CA SER A 38 -13.30 2.84 -4.03
C SER A 38 -12.69 3.74 -5.09
N LEU A 39 -13.27 3.73 -6.29
CA LEU A 39 -12.92 4.68 -7.35
C LEU A 39 -13.14 6.13 -6.95
N SER A 40 -14.00 6.40 -5.95
CA SER A 40 -14.17 7.75 -5.41
C SER A 40 -12.90 8.32 -4.78
N GLN A 41 -11.95 7.48 -4.36
CA GLN A 41 -10.64 7.92 -3.84
C GLN A 41 -9.77 8.53 -4.94
N LEU A 42 -9.94 8.13 -6.20
CA LEU A 42 -9.09 8.56 -7.31
C LEU A 42 -9.18 10.08 -7.55
N GLU A 43 -10.39 10.64 -7.48
CA GLU A 43 -10.60 12.09 -7.60
C GLU A 43 -9.98 12.85 -6.42
N GLY A 44 -10.09 12.29 -5.21
CA GLY A 44 -9.41 12.81 -4.02
C GLY A 44 -7.90 12.88 -4.22
N ILE A 45 -7.29 11.76 -4.66
CA ILE A 45 -5.85 11.64 -4.92
C ILE A 45 -5.43 12.67 -5.96
N LYS A 46 -6.06 12.68 -7.15
CA LYS A 46 -5.74 13.62 -8.22
C LYS A 46 -5.83 15.07 -7.78
N SER A 47 -6.86 15.41 -6.99
CA SER A 47 -7.06 16.80 -6.52
C SER A 47 -6.04 17.27 -5.47
N LEU A 48 -5.31 16.34 -4.85
CA LEU A 48 -4.30 16.61 -3.84
C LEU A 48 -2.87 16.44 -4.36
N THR A 49 -2.73 15.95 -5.59
CA THR A 49 -1.44 15.63 -6.20
C THR A 49 -1.04 16.70 -7.21
N SER A 50 0.22 17.12 -7.19
CA SER A 50 0.77 18.14 -8.10
C SER A 50 1.33 17.55 -9.42
N HIS A 51 1.48 16.24 -9.48
CA HIS A 51 2.04 15.50 -10.60
C HIS A 51 1.00 14.58 -11.30
N PRO A 52 1.30 14.05 -12.49
CA PRO A 52 0.42 13.11 -13.17
C PRO A 52 0.15 11.85 -12.33
N VAL A 53 -1.11 11.40 -12.33
CA VAL A 53 -1.56 10.14 -11.73
C VAL A 53 -2.35 9.34 -12.76
N VAL A 54 -1.83 8.17 -13.12
CA VAL A 54 -2.48 7.21 -14.02
C VAL A 54 -3.09 6.09 -13.18
N PHE A 55 -4.28 5.63 -13.54
CA PHE A 55 -4.93 4.51 -12.86
C PHE A 55 -5.18 3.36 -13.84
N GLU A 56 -4.80 2.15 -13.44
CA GLU A 56 -5.02 0.91 -14.15
C GLU A 56 -5.76 -0.07 -13.24
N LYS A 57 -7.00 -0.42 -13.63
CA LYS A 57 -7.77 -1.43 -12.92
C LYS A 57 -7.25 -2.81 -13.30
N LEU A 58 -6.43 -3.39 -12.44
CA LEU A 58 -5.73 -4.65 -12.70
C LEU A 58 -5.55 -5.45 -11.41
N ASP A 59 -5.72 -6.77 -11.50
CA ASP A 59 -5.37 -7.71 -10.44
C ASP A 59 -3.91 -8.16 -10.58
N LEU A 60 -3.12 -7.99 -9.52
CA LEU A 60 -1.70 -8.37 -9.52
C LEU A 60 -1.49 -9.89 -9.63
N THR A 61 -2.52 -10.69 -9.33
CA THR A 61 -2.47 -12.15 -9.46
C THR A 61 -2.69 -12.60 -10.91
N ASP A 62 -3.22 -11.74 -11.79
CA ASP A 62 -3.30 -12.01 -13.22
C ASP A 62 -1.95 -11.71 -13.88
N LYS A 63 -1.12 -12.76 -13.94
CA LYS A 63 0.21 -12.69 -14.56
C LYS A 63 0.17 -12.27 -16.04
N SER A 64 -0.86 -12.67 -16.80
CA SER A 64 -0.96 -12.33 -18.21
C SER A 64 -1.21 -10.84 -18.40
N ALA A 65 -2.19 -10.31 -17.65
CA ALA A 65 -2.52 -8.91 -17.69
C ALA A 65 -1.39 -8.03 -17.12
N LEU A 66 -0.67 -8.49 -16.09
CA LEU A 66 0.50 -7.79 -15.57
C LEU A 66 1.67 -7.75 -16.57
N ASN A 67 1.94 -8.85 -17.27
CA ASN A 67 2.93 -8.90 -18.35
C ASN A 67 2.57 -7.92 -19.49
N HIS A 68 1.29 -7.90 -19.88
CA HIS A 68 0.80 -6.97 -20.89
C HIS A 68 0.91 -5.50 -20.43
N PHE A 69 0.59 -5.22 -19.16
CA PHE A 69 0.78 -3.90 -18.57
C PHE A 69 2.23 -3.46 -18.69
N PHE A 70 3.18 -4.29 -18.25
CA PHE A 70 4.62 -3.97 -18.28
C PHE A 70 5.20 -3.93 -19.68
N SER A 71 4.63 -4.64 -20.67
CA SER A 71 5.12 -4.57 -22.06
C SER A 71 4.92 -3.19 -22.68
N ARG A 72 3.94 -2.39 -22.19
CA ARG A 72 3.73 -1.00 -22.62
C ARG A 72 4.85 -0.06 -22.16
N PHE A 73 5.61 -0.47 -21.14
CA PHE A 73 6.72 0.29 -20.58
C PHE A 73 8.08 -0.31 -20.96
N HIS A 74 8.13 -1.52 -21.54
CA HIS A 74 9.36 -2.13 -22.06
C HIS A 74 9.66 -1.63 -23.48
N ASP A 75 10.11 -0.38 -23.60
CA ASP A 75 10.61 0.19 -24.87
C ASP A 75 12.11 -0.07 -25.09
N GLY A 76 12.73 -0.93 -24.27
CA GLY A 76 14.17 -1.20 -24.27
C GLY A 76 15.04 -0.11 -23.64
N LYS A 77 14.43 1.00 -23.18
CA LYS A 77 15.13 2.11 -22.50
C LYS A 77 14.66 2.31 -21.06
N SER A 78 13.40 1.99 -20.79
CA SER A 78 12.83 2.04 -19.46
C SER A 78 13.37 0.88 -18.63
N GLN A 79 13.91 1.20 -17.46
CA GLN A 79 14.35 0.23 -16.47
C GLN A 79 13.40 0.31 -15.27
N ILE A 80 12.93 -0.84 -14.81
CA ILE A 80 12.29 -0.90 -13.49
C ILE A 80 13.43 -0.68 -12.49
N ASN A 81 13.39 0.46 -11.80
CA ASN A 81 14.35 0.73 -10.73
C ASN A 81 14.35 -0.45 -9.76
N GLN A 82 15.54 -0.84 -9.30
CA GLN A 82 15.74 -1.96 -8.40
C GLN A 82 15.27 -1.68 -6.97
N THR A 83 14.32 -0.77 -6.75
CA THR A 83 13.84 -0.40 -5.41
C THR A 83 12.38 -0.81 -5.21
N LEU A 84 12.10 -1.53 -4.13
CA LEU A 84 10.76 -1.94 -3.74
C LEU A 84 10.50 -1.54 -2.28
N ILE A 85 9.36 -0.87 -2.03
CA ILE A 85 8.86 -0.63 -0.68
C ILE A 85 7.70 -1.59 -0.43
N PHE A 86 7.84 -2.45 0.57
CA PHE A 86 6.81 -3.39 0.97
C PHE A 86 6.07 -2.92 2.23
N ALA A 87 4.75 -2.78 2.11
CA ALA A 87 3.86 -2.53 3.24
C ALA A 87 3.64 -3.83 4.04
N SER A 88 4.44 -4.03 5.08
CA SER A 88 4.26 -5.10 6.07
C SER A 88 3.37 -4.63 7.23
N SER A 89 3.35 -5.36 8.35
CA SER A 89 2.50 -5.08 9.50
C SER A 89 3.13 -5.55 10.80
N ALA A 90 2.85 -4.85 11.90
CA ALA A 90 3.16 -5.28 13.26
C ALA A 90 2.52 -6.63 13.62
N ALA A 91 1.54 -7.11 12.84
CA ALA A 91 0.99 -8.46 12.97
C ALA A 91 2.05 -9.57 12.84
N VAL A 92 3.20 -9.29 12.22
CA VAL A 92 4.35 -10.22 12.15
C VAL A 92 4.95 -10.51 13.53
N TYR A 93 4.81 -9.60 14.49
CA TYR A 93 5.31 -9.75 15.86
C TYR A 93 4.39 -10.60 16.76
N GLY A 94 3.16 -10.90 16.34
CA GLY A 94 2.21 -11.70 17.11
C GLY A 94 1.92 -11.13 18.50
N SER A 95 2.27 -11.88 19.54
CA SER A 95 2.00 -11.55 20.95
C SER A 95 3.17 -10.85 21.66
N ALA A 96 4.10 -10.24 20.91
CA ALA A 96 5.21 -9.48 21.48
C ALA A 96 4.71 -8.33 22.41
N PRO A 97 5.47 -8.01 23.46
CA PRO A 97 5.10 -6.91 24.36
C PRO A 97 5.20 -5.54 23.67
N PRO A 98 4.57 -4.49 24.23
CA PRO A 98 4.72 -3.12 23.77
C PRO A 98 6.19 -2.68 23.73
N GLY A 99 6.53 -1.80 22.78
CA GLY A 99 7.92 -1.35 22.59
C GLY A 99 8.78 -2.36 21.82
N VAL A 100 8.14 -3.24 21.04
CA VAL A 100 8.80 -4.18 20.14
C VAL A 100 9.74 -3.46 19.15
N LYS A 101 10.90 -4.08 18.94
CA LYS A 101 11.93 -3.66 17.97
C LYS A 101 11.99 -4.64 16.80
N GLU A 102 12.60 -4.22 15.70
CA GLU A 102 12.65 -5.00 14.47
C GLU A 102 13.51 -6.27 14.56
N ASP A 103 14.37 -6.37 15.57
CA ASP A 103 15.33 -7.45 15.81
C ASP A 103 14.75 -8.65 16.57
N ILE A 104 13.49 -8.57 17.02
CA ILE A 104 12.85 -9.70 17.70
C ILE A 104 12.38 -10.77 16.72
N ASP A 105 12.19 -11.98 17.25
CA ASP A 105 11.57 -13.07 16.51
C ASP A 105 10.13 -12.72 16.10
N CYS A 106 9.83 -12.88 14.82
CA CYS A 106 8.50 -12.67 14.27
C CYS A 106 7.67 -13.96 14.37
N VAL A 107 6.70 -13.98 15.29
CA VAL A 107 5.83 -15.15 15.55
C VAL A 107 4.35 -14.77 15.34
N PRO A 108 3.88 -14.63 14.09
CA PRO A 108 2.52 -14.19 13.80
C PRO A 108 1.48 -15.21 14.28
N THR A 109 0.39 -14.71 14.88
CA THR A 109 -0.71 -15.52 15.43
C THR A 109 -1.95 -15.57 14.52
N THR A 110 -1.91 -14.90 13.37
CA THR A 110 -3.03 -14.81 12.42
C THR A 110 -2.61 -15.19 11.01
N PRO A 111 -3.52 -15.73 10.17
CA PRO A 111 -3.22 -15.99 8.76
C PRO A 111 -2.69 -14.76 8.02
N TYR A 112 -3.23 -13.56 8.31
CA TYR A 112 -2.75 -12.30 7.76
C TYR A 112 -1.30 -11.99 8.15
N GLY A 113 -0.94 -12.11 9.43
CA GLY A 113 0.45 -11.93 9.88
C GLY A 113 1.40 -12.94 9.23
N VAL A 114 0.95 -14.19 9.07
CA VAL A 114 1.71 -15.25 8.38
C VAL A 114 1.96 -14.88 6.91
N THR A 115 0.98 -14.32 6.19
CA THR A 115 1.21 -13.92 4.79
C THR A 115 2.24 -12.80 4.69
N LYS A 116 2.19 -11.81 5.59
CA LYS A 116 3.17 -10.71 5.63
C LYS A 116 4.58 -11.21 5.89
N LEU A 117 4.77 -12.03 6.91
CA LEU A 117 6.10 -12.58 7.24
C LEU A 117 6.65 -13.46 6.11
N LYS A 118 5.81 -14.25 5.44
CA LYS A 118 6.24 -15.03 4.27
C LYS A 118 6.73 -14.14 3.13
N VAL A 119 6.04 -13.03 2.87
CA VAL A 119 6.48 -12.08 1.83
C VAL A 119 7.78 -11.39 2.25
N GLU A 120 7.97 -11.02 3.51
CA GLU A 120 9.25 -10.48 4.00
C GLU A 120 10.43 -11.42 3.67
N HIS A 121 10.31 -12.71 4.00
CA HIS A 121 11.35 -13.70 3.68
C HIS A 121 11.59 -13.86 2.18
N ILE A 122 10.52 -13.89 1.35
CA ILE A 122 10.66 -13.99 -0.10
C ILE A 122 11.43 -12.79 -0.65
N LEU A 123 11.09 -11.59 -0.19
CA LEU A 123 11.72 -10.35 -0.62
C LEU A 123 13.18 -10.28 -0.19
N GLU A 124 13.50 -10.66 1.04
CA GLU A 124 14.89 -10.74 1.53
C GLU A 124 15.75 -11.66 0.63
N GLN A 125 15.25 -12.85 0.31
CA GLN A 125 15.95 -13.76 -0.61
C GLN A 125 16.07 -13.18 -2.03
N TYR A 126 15.06 -12.44 -2.49
CA TYR A 126 15.11 -11.80 -3.79
C TYR A 126 16.12 -10.64 -3.83
N SER A 127 16.20 -9.85 -2.76
CA SER A 127 17.21 -8.80 -2.58
C SER A 127 18.61 -9.38 -2.64
N LEU A 128 18.89 -10.43 -1.86
CA LEU A 128 20.19 -11.12 -1.85
C LEU A 128 20.56 -11.73 -3.21
N SER A 129 19.59 -12.29 -3.93
CA SER A 129 19.86 -13.00 -5.19
C SER A 129 19.88 -12.12 -6.44
N LYS A 130 19.17 -10.99 -6.44
CA LYS A 130 19.01 -10.10 -7.61
C LYS A 130 19.54 -8.69 -7.41
N GLY A 131 19.98 -8.33 -6.21
CA GLY A 131 20.47 -6.99 -5.90
C GLY A 131 19.37 -5.93 -5.97
N ILE A 132 18.14 -6.29 -5.60
CA ILE A 132 17.04 -5.33 -5.49
C ILE A 132 17.08 -4.73 -4.09
N ASP A 133 17.09 -3.40 -4.01
CA ASP A 133 16.93 -2.63 -2.78
C ASP A 133 15.49 -2.77 -2.27
N ILE A 134 15.34 -3.24 -1.03
CA ILE A 134 14.02 -3.46 -0.46
C ILE A 134 13.92 -2.78 0.91
N ALA A 135 12.90 -1.96 1.08
CA ALA A 135 12.49 -1.43 2.37
C ALA A 135 11.18 -2.11 2.81
N MET A 136 11.18 -2.73 3.97
CA MET A 136 9.99 -3.38 4.55
C MET A 136 9.47 -2.54 5.72
N LEU A 137 8.28 -1.97 5.57
CA LEU A 137 7.69 -1.07 6.57
C LEU A 137 6.62 -1.82 7.36
N ARG A 138 6.86 -2.10 8.64
CA ARG A 138 5.92 -2.81 9.53
C ARG A 138 4.96 -1.81 10.19
N TYR A 139 3.86 -1.51 9.52
CA TYR A 139 2.85 -0.59 10.07
C TYR A 139 2.14 -1.18 11.29
N PHE A 140 1.91 -0.35 12.31
CA PHE A 140 1.06 -0.70 13.44
C PHE A 140 -0.41 -0.44 13.05
N ASN A 141 -1.10 0.41 13.80
CA ASN A 141 -2.51 0.71 13.57
C ASN A 141 -2.60 2.13 12.98
N PRO A 142 -2.51 2.29 11.65
CA PRO A 142 -2.72 3.60 11.03
C PRO A 142 -4.17 4.05 11.26
N ILE A 143 -4.33 5.31 11.66
CA ILE A 143 -5.63 5.93 11.91
C ILE A 143 -5.64 7.37 11.39
N GLY A 144 -6.83 7.93 11.20
CA GLY A 144 -7.03 9.31 10.78
C GLY A 144 -7.47 9.44 9.33
N VAL A 145 -7.60 10.69 8.88
CA VAL A 145 -8.05 11.05 7.53
C VAL A 145 -7.26 12.25 7.05
N HIS A 146 -7.17 12.43 5.74
CA HIS A 146 -6.53 13.63 5.20
C HIS A 146 -7.30 14.88 5.64
N PRO A 147 -6.64 15.97 6.09
CA PRO A 147 -7.31 17.17 6.63
C PRO A 147 -8.32 17.83 5.68
N SER A 148 -8.18 17.63 4.37
CA SER A 148 -9.15 18.12 3.36
C SER A 148 -10.50 17.40 3.39
N GLY A 149 -10.62 16.26 4.09
CA GLY A 149 -11.81 15.41 4.09
C GLY A 149 -12.05 14.62 2.80
N LYS A 150 -11.15 14.74 1.80
CA LYS A 150 -11.29 14.09 0.49
C LYS A 150 -10.81 12.65 0.46
N LEU A 151 -9.96 12.26 1.41
CA LEU A 151 -9.40 10.92 1.54
C LEU A 151 -9.66 10.40 2.95
N GLY A 152 -10.03 9.14 3.06
CA GLY A 152 -10.32 8.51 4.34
C GLY A 152 -10.46 7.00 4.25
N GLU A 153 -10.54 6.36 5.40
CA GLU A 153 -10.66 4.91 5.54
C GLU A 153 -12.13 4.47 5.44
N GLN A 154 -12.39 3.45 4.63
CA GLN A 154 -13.68 2.74 4.60
C GLN A 154 -13.42 1.26 4.88
N SER A 155 -13.16 0.93 6.14
CA SER A 155 -12.87 -0.44 6.58
C SER A 155 -13.70 -0.82 7.80
N ASN A 156 -13.59 -2.08 8.23
CA ASN A 156 -14.20 -2.59 9.46
C ASN A 156 -13.24 -2.51 10.67
N ASN A 157 -12.24 -1.64 10.62
CA ASN A 157 -11.36 -1.38 11.76
C ASN A 157 -12.09 -0.55 12.83
N LEU A 158 -11.52 -0.53 14.04
CA LEU A 158 -12.12 0.12 15.20
C LEU A 158 -12.49 1.58 14.94
N MET A 159 -11.56 2.39 14.41
CA MET A 159 -11.79 3.83 14.23
C MET A 159 -12.91 4.15 13.22
N PRO A 160 -12.95 3.55 12.01
CA PRO A 160 -14.11 3.71 11.13
C PRO A 160 -15.45 3.30 11.75
N ILE A 161 -15.48 2.21 12.53
CA ILE A 161 -16.70 1.77 13.23
C ILE A 161 -17.13 2.81 14.27
N VAL A 162 -16.19 3.31 15.08
CA VAL A 162 -16.43 4.37 16.08
C VAL A 162 -16.99 5.62 15.41
N LEU A 163 -16.34 6.11 14.36
CA LEU A 163 -16.77 7.32 13.63
C LEU A 163 -18.16 7.16 13.00
N LYS A 164 -18.46 5.98 12.45
CA LYS A 164 -19.78 5.67 11.89
C LYS A 164 -20.85 5.67 12.98
N SER A 165 -20.60 4.99 14.10
CA SER A 165 -21.55 4.95 15.22
C SER A 165 -21.84 6.34 15.80
N LEU A 166 -20.80 7.16 15.98
CA LEU A 166 -20.93 8.54 16.44
C LEU A 166 -21.77 9.38 15.46
N ARG A 167 -21.50 9.27 14.15
CA ARG A 167 -22.25 9.98 13.11
C ARG A 167 -23.72 9.56 13.06
N GLU A 168 -24.01 8.29 13.32
CA GLU A 168 -25.37 7.73 13.31
C GLU A 168 -26.11 7.95 14.65
N GLY A 169 -25.49 8.59 15.64
CA GLY A 169 -26.08 8.81 16.96
C GLY A 169 -26.33 7.51 17.74
N LYS A 170 -25.64 6.42 17.41
CA LYS A 170 -25.79 5.12 18.06
C LYS A 170 -24.92 5.03 19.30
N THR A 171 -25.43 4.33 20.32
CA THR A 171 -24.61 3.97 21.49
C THR A 171 -23.51 3.02 21.05
N MET A 172 -22.27 3.30 21.46
CA MET A 172 -21.15 2.41 21.18
C MET A 172 -21.18 1.20 22.11
N THR A 173 -21.24 0.01 21.53
CA THR A 173 -20.96 -1.25 22.22
C THR A 173 -19.66 -1.80 21.63
N LEU A 174 -18.62 -1.85 22.44
CA LEU A 174 -17.34 -2.48 22.11
C LEU A 174 -17.38 -3.98 22.43
#